data_AF-A0A8S3I0S0-F1
#
_entry.id   AF-A0A8S3I0S0-F1
#
_cell.length_a   1.000
_cell.length_b   1.000
_cell.length_c   1.000
_cell.angle_alpha   90.00
_cell.angle_beta   90.00
_cell.angle_gamma   90.00
#
_symmetry.space_group_name_H-M   'P 1'
#
loop_
_entity.id
_entity.type
_entity.pdbx_description
1 polymer ?
#
loop_
_entity_poly.entity_id
_entity_poly.type
_entity_poly.pdbx_seq_one_letter_code
_entity_poly.pdbx_strand_id
1 'polypeptide(L)'
;VIDSLCVTRQECTSFFMGSGFILDENNECVSTCPSGFDIKLDTHCVRCMSAPENDYCQGACREQHIRSISDFHLLRYCSRIHTLNIYNIAALESTETNLADVFTAFESLEQIDHEFTIHNVNIFSSLSVFSKLKRIGVTSNATITIEENDFLTELWSPAHPPPVIQGSLNIVRNARLCLKRIEEFINYTIAKEKDLQITQNTYNEYANGYLASCESNLLTLTVNNIRSLTAQVTVAIPKELFFQPGGRADYLRRPFLSVYYKATNTKNETHFDQTQSRKWLRIVEKVNY
;
A
#
# COMPACT_ATOMS: atom_id res chain seq x y z
N VAL A 1 -18.89 -13.44 23.84
CA VAL A 1 -19.86 -14.07 22.92
C VAL A 1 -21.14 -13.30 23.11
N ILE A 2 -21.45 -12.38 22.20
CA ILE A 2 -22.75 -11.70 22.22
C ILE A 2 -23.68 -12.65 21.48
N ASP A 3 -24.71 -13.14 22.18
CA ASP A 3 -25.66 -14.12 21.66
C ASP A 3 -26.32 -13.58 20.38
N SER A 4 -26.00 -14.18 19.23
CA SER A 4 -26.69 -13.92 17.98
C SER A 4 -28.04 -14.64 18.00
N LEU A 5 -29.13 -13.88 18.00
CA LEU A 5 -30.50 -14.41 17.95
C LEU A 5 -30.90 -14.67 16.49
N CYS A 6 -31.25 -15.91 16.16
CA CYS A 6 -31.89 -16.21 14.88
C CYS A 6 -33.38 -15.88 14.96
N VAL A 7 -33.88 -15.13 13.99
CA VAL A 7 -35.29 -14.74 13.88
C VAL A 7 -35.85 -15.15 12.52
N THR A 8 -37.17 -15.33 12.43
CA THR A 8 -37.85 -15.51 11.15
C THR A 8 -37.84 -14.21 10.34
N ARG A 9 -38.09 -14.31 9.02
CA ARG A 9 -38.17 -13.13 8.14
C ARG A 9 -39.22 -12.12 8.60
N GLN A 10 -40.37 -12.61 9.08
CA GLN A 10 -41.47 -11.77 9.57
C GLN A 10 -41.12 -11.08 10.89
N GLU A 11 -40.39 -11.77 11.76
CA GLU A 11 -39.87 -11.17 12.99
C GLU A 11 -38.84 -10.09 12.66
N CYS A 12 -37.92 -10.34 11.73
CA CYS A 12 -36.93 -9.34 11.32
C CYS A 12 -37.55 -8.02 10.85
N THR A 13 -38.50 -8.10 9.91
CA THR A 13 -39.15 -6.90 9.35
C THR A 13 -39.98 -6.14 10.40
N SER A 14 -40.48 -6.82 11.43
CA SER A 14 -41.23 -6.21 12.53
C SER A 14 -40.38 -5.74 13.72
N PHE A 15 -39.16 -6.27 13.89
CA PHE A 15 -38.31 -6.05 15.07
C PHE A 15 -37.89 -4.58 15.24
N PHE A 16 -37.54 -3.91 14.14
CA PHE A 16 -37.08 -2.52 14.14
C PHE A 16 -38.23 -1.52 13.92
N MET A 17 -39.30 -1.64 14.71
CA MET A 17 -40.50 -0.79 14.55
C MET A 17 -41.08 -0.83 13.12
N GLY A 18 -40.93 -1.95 12.41
CA GLY A 18 -41.39 -2.10 11.03
C GLY A 18 -40.38 -1.68 9.94
N SER A 19 -39.15 -1.31 10.29
CA SER A 19 -38.11 -0.89 9.33
C SER A 19 -36.97 -1.89 9.19
N GLY A 20 -37.19 -3.17 9.50
CA GLY A 20 -36.14 -4.19 9.39
C GLY A 20 -35.92 -4.66 7.96
N PHE A 21 -34.66 -4.91 7.62
CA PHE A 21 -34.26 -5.43 6.30
C PHE A 21 -33.49 -6.75 6.43
N ILE A 22 -33.64 -7.60 5.43
CA ILE A 22 -32.91 -8.86 5.29
C ILE A 22 -31.70 -8.62 4.38
N LEU A 23 -30.50 -8.83 4.90
CA LEU A 23 -29.27 -8.80 4.12
C LEU A 23 -29.08 -10.14 3.39
N ASP A 24 -29.38 -10.17 2.09
CA ASP A 24 -29.45 -11.43 1.32
C ASP A 24 -28.12 -12.20 1.25
N GLU A 25 -26.98 -11.50 1.29
CA GLU A 25 -25.65 -12.13 1.18
C GLU A 25 -25.32 -13.03 2.38
N ASN A 26 -25.82 -12.67 3.56
CA ASN A 26 -25.45 -13.31 4.83
C ASN A 26 -26.66 -13.90 5.57
N ASN A 27 -27.88 -13.64 5.11
CA ASN A 27 -29.14 -13.86 5.83
C ASN A 27 -29.19 -13.18 7.21
N GLU A 28 -28.63 -11.99 7.31
CA GLU A 28 -28.62 -11.20 8.56
C GLU A 28 -29.80 -10.23 8.60
N CYS A 29 -30.37 -10.04 9.79
CA CYS A 29 -31.39 -9.02 10.03
C CYS A 29 -30.74 -7.70 10.43
N VAL A 30 -30.96 -6.64 9.67
CA VAL A 30 -30.35 -5.33 9.88
C VAL A 30 -31.41 -4.24 9.99
N SER A 31 -31.14 -3.20 10.78
CA SER A 31 -32.01 -2.04 10.90
C SER A 31 -31.93 -1.09 9.71
N THR A 32 -30.81 -1.11 8.98
CA THR A 32 -30.55 -0.32 7.79
C THR A 32 -29.63 -1.10 6.85
N CYS A 33 -29.85 -1.02 5.53
CA CYS A 33 -28.92 -1.62 4.58
C CYS A 33 -27.53 -0.98 4.70
N PRO A 34 -26.45 -1.79 4.77
CA PRO A 34 -25.10 -1.26 4.83
C PRO A 34 -24.68 -0.65 3.48
N SER A 35 -23.70 0.26 3.51
CA SER A 35 -23.11 0.84 2.29
C SER A 35 -22.68 -0.25 1.32
N GLY A 36 -23.09 -0.14 0.05
CA GLY A 36 -22.88 -1.18 -0.96
C GLY A 36 -24.07 -2.12 -1.15
N PHE A 37 -25.20 -1.85 -0.48
CA PHE A 37 -26.48 -2.51 -0.73
C PHE A 37 -27.59 -1.50 -0.99
N ASP A 38 -28.50 -1.86 -1.89
CA ASP A 38 -29.72 -1.13 -2.18
C ASP A 38 -30.94 -1.89 -1.62
N ILE A 39 -31.98 -1.13 -1.25
CA ILE A 39 -33.26 -1.68 -0.82
C ILE A 39 -34.03 -2.18 -2.04
N LYS A 40 -34.33 -3.47 -2.04
CA LYS A 40 -35.19 -4.11 -3.04
C LYS A 40 -36.42 -4.68 -2.36
N LEU A 41 -37.58 -4.51 -2.99
CA LEU A 41 -38.87 -5.03 -2.49
C LEU A 41 -39.17 -4.61 -1.04
N ASP A 42 -38.75 -3.40 -0.66
CA ASP A 42 -38.94 -2.72 0.64
C ASP A 42 -38.42 -3.45 1.89
N THR A 43 -37.84 -4.64 1.76
CA THR A 43 -37.50 -5.51 2.90
C THR A 43 -36.18 -6.25 2.73
N HIS A 44 -35.54 -6.17 1.56
CA HIS A 44 -34.29 -6.85 1.26
C HIS A 44 -33.19 -5.86 0.93
N CYS A 45 -32.00 -6.08 1.46
CA CYS A 45 -30.77 -5.41 1.04
C CYS A 45 -30.08 -6.29 0.00
N VAL A 46 -30.01 -5.80 -1.23
CA VAL A 46 -29.37 -6.49 -2.35
C VAL A 46 -28.09 -5.76 -2.72
N ARG A 47 -27.02 -6.52 -2.97
CA ARG A 47 -25.72 -5.96 -3.26
C ARG A 47 -25.75 -5.09 -4.51
N CYS A 48 -25.20 -3.90 -4.38
CA CYS A 48 -25.02 -2.95 -5.46
C CYS A 48 -24.05 -3.51 -6.52
N MET A 49 -24.43 -3.41 -7.79
CA MET A 49 -23.56 -3.81 -8.90
C MET A 49 -22.52 -2.73 -9.21
N SER A 50 -21.32 -3.14 -9.62
CA SER A 50 -20.26 -2.24 -10.13
C SER A 50 -20.61 -1.70 -11.53
N ALA A 51 -21.68 -0.91 -11.66
CA ALA A 51 -22.18 -0.43 -12.94
C ALA A 51 -22.42 1.09 -12.91
N PRO A 52 -22.18 1.84 -14.02
CA PRO A 52 -22.44 3.28 -14.07
C PRO A 52 -23.87 3.68 -13.72
N GLU A 53 -24.82 2.81 -14.01
CA GLU A 53 -26.24 3.02 -13.78
C GLU A 53 -26.62 2.97 -12.28
N ASN A 54 -25.72 2.50 -11.41
CA ASN A 54 -25.97 2.30 -9.98
C ASN A 54 -25.69 3.56 -9.12
N ASP A 55 -25.32 4.70 -9.71
CA ASP A 55 -25.03 5.97 -9.01
C ASP A 55 -24.32 5.80 -7.65
N TYR A 56 -23.27 4.97 -7.61
CA TYR A 56 -22.50 4.65 -6.41
C TYR A 56 -23.34 4.11 -5.24
N CYS A 57 -24.28 3.22 -5.55
CA CYS A 57 -25.20 2.62 -4.59
C CYS A 57 -26.06 3.70 -3.90
N GLN A 58 -26.82 4.45 -4.72
CA GLN A 58 -27.62 5.60 -4.28
C GLN A 58 -26.82 6.63 -3.48
N GLY A 59 -25.57 6.87 -3.90
CA GLY A 59 -24.66 7.81 -3.26
C GLY A 59 -23.97 7.28 -2.00
N ALA A 60 -24.38 6.14 -1.43
CA ALA A 60 -23.81 5.62 -0.18
C ALA A 60 -22.30 5.30 -0.29
N CYS A 61 -21.84 4.90 -1.48
CA CYS A 61 -20.43 4.63 -1.77
C CYS A 61 -19.75 5.77 -2.54
N ARG A 62 -20.39 6.93 -2.71
CA ARG A 62 -19.88 7.99 -3.59
C ARG A 62 -18.57 8.59 -3.06
N GLU A 63 -18.58 9.08 -1.83
CA GLU A 63 -17.44 9.74 -1.21
C GLU A 63 -17.07 9.04 0.09
N GLN A 64 -15.84 8.56 0.17
CA GLN A 64 -15.34 7.82 1.33
C GLN A 64 -14.07 8.46 1.86
N HIS A 65 -14.11 8.84 3.14
CA HIS A 65 -13.01 9.49 3.84
C HIS A 65 -12.63 8.67 5.07
N ILE A 66 -11.55 7.93 4.96
CA ILE A 66 -11.05 7.04 6.00
C ILE A 66 -9.99 7.78 6.81
N ARG A 67 -10.24 7.97 8.11
CA ARG A 67 -9.33 8.70 9.02
C ARG A 67 -8.89 7.88 10.22
N SER A 68 -9.42 6.68 10.35
CA SER A 68 -9.12 5.73 11.42
C SER A 68 -9.27 4.30 10.92
N ILE A 69 -8.71 3.34 11.65
CA ILE A 69 -8.87 1.91 11.33
C ILE A 69 -10.34 1.48 11.38
N SER A 70 -11.15 2.04 12.29
CA SER A 70 -12.56 1.70 12.34
C SER A 70 -13.28 2.08 11.04
N ASP A 71 -12.94 3.19 10.40
CA ASP A 71 -13.65 3.69 9.22
C ASP A 71 -13.58 2.75 8.00
N PHE A 72 -12.61 1.83 7.95
CA PHE A 72 -12.52 0.88 6.85
C PHE A 72 -13.79 0.06 6.66
N HIS A 73 -14.58 -0.19 7.71
CA HIS A 73 -15.87 -0.89 7.59
C HIS A 73 -16.82 -0.25 6.57
N LEU A 74 -16.71 1.06 6.33
CA LEU A 74 -17.52 1.81 5.36
C LEU A 74 -17.29 1.34 3.91
N LEU A 75 -16.13 0.76 3.62
CA LEU A 75 -15.74 0.28 2.29
C LEU A 75 -16.18 -1.15 2.01
N ARG A 76 -16.54 -1.92 3.04
CA ARG A 76 -16.61 -3.39 3.02
C ARG A 76 -17.37 -3.97 1.84
N TYR A 77 -18.45 -3.32 1.43
CA TYR A 77 -19.31 -3.78 0.33
C TYR A 77 -19.37 -2.81 -0.84
N CYS A 78 -18.65 -1.69 -0.77
CA CYS A 78 -18.55 -0.75 -1.88
C CYS A 78 -17.65 -1.35 -2.97
N SER A 79 -18.24 -1.63 -4.12
CA SER A 79 -17.49 -2.15 -5.27
C SER A 79 -17.02 -1.06 -6.24
N ARG A 80 -17.68 0.08 -6.23
CA ARG A 80 -17.32 1.28 -6.99
C ARG A 80 -17.50 2.53 -6.13
N ILE A 81 -16.50 3.40 -6.15
CA ILE A 81 -16.45 4.64 -5.37
C ILE A 81 -16.10 5.80 -6.32
N HIS A 82 -16.65 6.98 -6.09
CA HIS A 82 -16.26 8.17 -6.87
C HIS A 82 -14.95 8.76 -6.33
N THR A 83 -14.92 9.02 -5.03
CA THR A 83 -13.77 9.60 -4.32
C THR A 83 -13.43 8.74 -3.09
N LEU A 84 -12.19 8.24 -3.03
CA LEU A 84 -11.67 7.51 -1.88
C LEU A 84 -10.42 8.20 -1.35
N ASN A 85 -10.50 8.71 -0.12
CA ASN A 85 -9.36 9.32 0.54
C ASN A 85 -9.07 8.66 1.88
N ILE A 86 -7.81 8.30 2.11
CA ILE A 86 -7.32 7.62 3.32
C ILE A 86 -6.18 8.45 3.90
N TYR A 87 -6.35 8.93 5.14
CA TYR A 87 -5.46 9.91 5.75
C TYR A 87 -5.02 9.52 7.16
N ASN A 88 -3.75 9.77 7.46
CA ASN A 88 -3.22 9.90 8.84
C ASN A 88 -3.51 8.70 9.75
N ILE A 89 -3.36 7.47 9.24
CA ILE A 89 -3.55 6.25 10.03
C ILE A 89 -2.19 5.74 10.46
N ALA A 90 -1.90 5.84 11.75
CA ALA A 90 -0.60 5.50 12.31
C ALA A 90 -0.45 3.99 12.55
N ALA A 91 0.80 3.51 12.49
CA ALA A 91 1.11 2.10 12.79
C ALA A 91 0.76 1.68 14.22
N LEU A 92 0.76 2.60 15.19
CA LEU A 92 0.39 2.26 16.57
C LEU A 92 -1.08 1.86 16.69
N GLU A 93 -1.96 2.42 15.86
CA GLU A 93 -3.39 2.07 15.87
C GLU A 93 -3.63 0.60 15.51
N SER A 94 -2.70 -0.04 14.78
CA SER A 94 -2.84 -1.44 14.38
C SER A 94 -2.39 -2.45 15.43
N THR A 95 -1.75 -2.02 16.52
CA THR A 95 -1.20 -2.94 17.53
C THR A 95 -2.27 -3.71 18.32
N GLU A 96 -3.49 -3.17 18.38
CA GLU A 96 -4.65 -3.78 19.06
C GLU A 96 -5.68 -4.36 18.08
N THR A 97 -5.46 -4.21 16.77
CA THR A 97 -6.45 -4.58 15.75
C THR A 97 -5.91 -5.64 14.79
N ASN A 98 -6.71 -6.67 14.49
CA ASN A 98 -6.37 -7.62 13.45
C ASN A 98 -6.48 -6.95 12.06
N LEU A 99 -5.35 -6.49 11.53
CA LEU A 99 -5.29 -5.84 10.22
C LEU A 99 -5.80 -6.72 9.07
N ALA A 100 -5.69 -8.05 9.19
CA ALA A 100 -6.21 -8.94 8.15
C ALA A 100 -7.73 -8.75 7.98
N ASP A 101 -8.46 -8.67 9.09
CA ASP A 101 -9.91 -8.45 9.08
C ASP A 101 -10.27 -7.05 8.56
N VAL A 102 -9.46 -6.05 8.91
CA VAL A 102 -9.63 -4.68 8.40
C VAL A 102 -9.47 -4.65 6.88
N PHE A 103 -8.45 -5.34 6.34
CA PHE A 103 -8.19 -5.36 4.91
C PHE A 103 -9.23 -6.14 4.10
N THR A 104 -10.03 -6.99 4.75
CA THR A 104 -11.22 -7.59 4.09
C THR A 104 -12.19 -6.52 3.59
N ALA A 105 -12.16 -5.31 4.18
CA ALA A 105 -13.01 -4.22 3.74
C ALA A 105 -12.74 -3.76 2.30
N PHE A 106 -11.55 -4.04 1.76
CA PHE A 106 -11.21 -3.69 0.38
C PHE A 106 -11.54 -4.79 -0.63
N GLU A 107 -11.92 -5.99 -0.18
CA GLU A 107 -12.11 -7.14 -1.06
C GLU A 107 -13.22 -6.94 -2.09
N SER A 108 -14.15 -6.04 -1.82
CA SER A 108 -15.25 -5.72 -2.72
C SER A 108 -14.89 -4.65 -3.74
N LEU A 109 -13.89 -3.82 -3.45
CA LEU A 109 -13.59 -2.61 -4.20
C LEU A 109 -12.89 -2.93 -5.53
N GLU A 110 -13.56 -2.62 -6.63
CA GLU A 110 -13.07 -2.90 -7.98
C GLU A 110 -12.70 -1.64 -8.76
N GLN A 111 -13.32 -0.50 -8.45
CA GLN A 111 -13.17 0.72 -9.22
C GLN A 111 -13.26 1.99 -8.37
N ILE A 112 -12.37 2.95 -8.63
CA ILE A 112 -12.42 4.32 -8.09
C ILE A 112 -12.43 5.29 -9.27
N ASP A 113 -13.41 6.20 -9.34
CA ASP A 113 -13.67 6.91 -10.60
C ASP A 113 -12.91 8.23 -10.77
N HIS A 114 -12.72 8.99 -9.69
CA HIS A 114 -12.28 10.38 -9.81
C HIS A 114 -11.08 10.71 -8.93
N GLU A 115 -11.15 10.46 -7.63
CA GLU A 115 -10.09 10.84 -6.70
C GLU A 115 -9.68 9.65 -5.83
N PHE A 116 -8.39 9.39 -5.79
CA PHE A 116 -7.80 8.38 -4.92
C PHE A 116 -6.58 8.96 -4.19
N THR A 117 -6.73 9.21 -2.90
CA THR A 117 -5.63 9.73 -2.07
C THR A 117 -5.29 8.77 -0.95
N ILE A 118 -4.02 8.39 -0.84
CA ILE A 118 -3.43 7.74 0.33
C ILE A 118 -2.31 8.63 0.85
N HIS A 119 -2.55 9.24 2.00
CA HIS A 119 -1.61 10.20 2.59
C HIS A 119 -1.33 9.85 4.05
N ASN A 120 -0.06 9.65 4.37
CA ASN A 120 0.40 9.35 5.73
C ASN A 120 -0.32 8.14 6.36
N VAL A 121 -0.41 7.04 5.61
CA VAL A 121 -1.01 5.77 6.03
C VAL A 121 0.09 4.73 6.23
N ASN A 122 0.32 4.34 7.48
CA ASN A 122 1.47 3.54 7.88
C ASN A 122 1.07 2.18 8.48
N ILE A 123 -0.03 1.58 7.99
CA ILE A 123 -0.54 0.29 8.48
C ILE A 123 -0.32 -0.87 7.50
N PHE A 124 0.08 -0.59 6.26
CA PHE A 124 0.41 -1.61 5.26
C PHE A 124 1.70 -1.27 4.52
N SER A 125 2.37 -2.29 4.02
CA SER A 125 3.63 -2.16 3.26
C SER A 125 3.43 -2.30 1.74
N SER A 126 2.22 -2.64 1.29
CA SER A 126 1.87 -2.83 -0.12
C SER A 126 0.41 -2.41 -0.38
N LEU A 127 0.13 -1.77 -1.52
CA LEU A 127 -1.25 -1.49 -1.98
C LEU A 127 -1.93 -2.72 -2.57
N SER A 128 -1.28 -3.89 -2.58
CA SER A 128 -1.94 -5.17 -2.87
C SER A 128 -3.07 -5.53 -1.89
N VAL A 129 -3.23 -4.80 -0.78
CA VAL A 129 -4.46 -4.87 0.05
C VAL A 129 -5.72 -4.56 -0.76
N PHE A 130 -5.61 -3.75 -1.81
CA PHE A 130 -6.67 -3.51 -2.80
C PHE A 130 -6.67 -4.62 -3.87
N SER A 131 -6.84 -5.87 -3.43
CA SER A 131 -6.60 -7.06 -4.27
C SER A 131 -7.52 -7.20 -5.48
N LYS A 132 -8.74 -6.66 -5.43
CA LYS A 132 -9.71 -6.68 -6.54
C LYS A 132 -9.80 -5.36 -7.31
N LEU A 133 -9.03 -4.34 -6.93
CA LEU A 133 -9.06 -3.04 -7.59
C LEU A 133 -8.49 -3.17 -9.00
N LYS A 134 -9.32 -2.89 -10.00
CA LYS A 134 -9.01 -3.06 -11.42
C LYS A 134 -8.74 -1.73 -12.12
N ARG A 135 -9.37 -0.64 -11.66
CA ARG A 135 -9.27 0.68 -12.30
C ARG A 135 -9.31 1.83 -11.28
N ILE A 136 -8.50 2.84 -11.52
CA ILE A 136 -8.50 4.12 -10.79
C ILE A 136 -8.51 5.24 -11.83
N GLY A 137 -9.50 6.11 -11.76
CA GLY A 137 -9.75 7.11 -12.80
C GLY A 137 -10.53 6.54 -13.98
N VAL A 138 -11.66 7.16 -14.29
CA VAL A 138 -12.47 6.90 -15.49
C VAL A 138 -12.31 8.01 -16.53
N THR A 139 -11.71 9.14 -16.12
CA THR A 139 -11.55 10.34 -16.91
C THR A 139 -10.15 10.93 -16.73
N SER A 140 -9.70 11.72 -17.70
CA SER A 140 -8.37 12.35 -17.68
C SER A 140 -8.19 13.43 -16.60
N ASN A 141 -9.28 13.89 -15.98
CA ASN A 141 -9.25 14.82 -14.84
C ASN A 141 -9.23 14.11 -13.48
N ALA A 142 -9.16 12.78 -13.45
CA ALA A 142 -8.99 12.05 -12.21
C ALA A 142 -7.65 12.40 -11.54
N THR A 143 -7.61 12.33 -10.22
CA THR A 143 -6.45 12.68 -9.39
C THR A 143 -6.08 11.52 -8.48
N ILE A 144 -4.83 11.07 -8.60
CA ILE A 144 -4.30 9.96 -7.82
C ILE A 144 -3.06 10.45 -7.07
N THR A 145 -3.12 10.40 -5.74
CA THR A 145 -2.05 10.86 -4.85
C THR A 145 -1.68 9.77 -3.86
N ILE A 146 -0.41 9.36 -3.86
CA ILE A 146 0.16 8.40 -2.91
C ILE A 146 1.37 9.07 -2.28
N GLU A 147 1.22 9.59 -1.07
CA GLU A 147 2.29 10.37 -0.44
C GLU A 147 2.47 10.15 1.05
N GLU A 148 3.69 10.34 1.53
CA GLU A 148 4.04 10.29 2.96
C GLU A 148 3.73 8.94 3.64
N ASN A 149 3.66 7.85 2.87
CA ASN A 149 3.46 6.50 3.39
C ASN A 149 4.82 5.85 3.66
N ASP A 150 5.38 6.14 4.83
CA ASP A 150 6.73 5.73 5.22
C ASP A 150 6.94 4.21 5.20
N PHE A 151 5.90 3.42 5.48
CA PHE A 151 5.98 1.95 5.52
C PHE A 151 5.67 1.28 4.18
N LEU A 152 5.21 2.05 3.19
CA LEU A 152 4.95 1.53 1.86
C LEU A 152 6.26 1.16 1.17
N THR A 153 6.41 -0.11 0.84
CA THR A 153 7.59 -0.69 0.17
C THR A 153 7.31 -1.09 -1.28
N GLU A 154 6.04 -1.30 -1.60
CA GLU A 154 5.56 -1.77 -2.90
C GLU A 154 4.22 -1.11 -3.22
N LEU A 155 3.94 -0.85 -4.50
CA LEU A 155 2.60 -0.43 -4.94
C LEU A 155 1.71 -1.66 -5.08
N TRP A 156 1.86 -2.43 -6.15
CA TRP A 156 1.20 -3.72 -6.31
C TRP A 156 2.22 -4.81 -6.58
N SER A 157 2.03 -5.95 -5.92
CA SER A 157 2.84 -7.15 -6.13
C SER A 157 2.73 -7.65 -7.56
N PRO A 158 3.83 -8.12 -8.19
CA PRO A 158 3.78 -8.76 -9.50
C PRO A 158 2.82 -9.97 -9.57
N ALA A 159 2.48 -10.58 -8.43
CA ALA A 159 1.53 -11.68 -8.35
C ALA A 159 0.08 -11.25 -8.62
N HIS A 160 -0.25 -9.97 -8.45
CA HIS A 160 -1.57 -9.41 -8.70
C HIS A 160 -1.46 -8.33 -9.78
N PRO A 161 -2.27 -8.39 -10.86
CA PRO A 161 -2.19 -7.38 -11.90
C PRO A 161 -2.52 -5.99 -11.29
N PRO A 162 -1.63 -4.98 -11.44
CA PRO A 162 -1.92 -3.64 -10.96
C PRO A 162 -3.18 -3.08 -11.64
N PRO A 163 -3.91 -2.17 -10.95
CA PRO A 163 -5.04 -1.47 -11.56
C PRO A 163 -4.57 -0.62 -12.72
N VAL A 164 -5.45 -0.44 -13.70
CA VAL A 164 -5.26 0.54 -14.77
C VAL A 164 -5.56 1.92 -14.21
N ILE A 165 -4.64 2.88 -14.37
CA ILE A 165 -4.82 4.26 -13.91
C ILE A 165 -5.03 5.19 -15.11
N GLN A 166 -6.00 6.09 -14.99
CA GLN A 166 -6.23 7.21 -15.88
C GLN A 166 -6.18 8.53 -15.10
N GLY A 167 -5.77 9.62 -15.76
CA GLY A 167 -5.69 10.95 -15.15
C GLY A 167 -4.31 11.27 -14.59
N SER A 168 -4.26 12.13 -13.59
CA SER A 168 -3.02 12.62 -12.99
C SER A 168 -2.53 11.73 -11.85
N LEU A 169 -1.23 11.46 -11.81
CA LEU A 169 -0.60 10.63 -10.80
C LEU A 169 0.51 11.42 -10.08
N ASN A 170 0.52 11.31 -8.76
CA ASN A 170 1.56 11.87 -7.88
C ASN A 170 1.95 10.84 -6.81
N ILE A 171 3.22 10.40 -6.84
CA ILE A 171 3.80 9.44 -5.91
C ILE A 171 5.08 10.04 -5.33
N VAL A 172 4.99 10.61 -4.13
CA VAL A 172 6.07 11.40 -3.53
C VAL A 172 6.19 11.16 -2.02
N ARG A 173 7.38 11.35 -1.46
CA ARG A 173 7.62 11.27 -0.01
C ARG A 173 7.33 9.89 0.60
N ASN A 174 7.40 8.81 -0.19
CA ASN A 174 7.27 7.44 0.32
C ASN A 174 8.66 6.88 0.63
N ALA A 175 9.04 6.93 1.91
CA ALA A 175 10.43 6.75 2.35
C ALA A 175 11.05 5.40 1.97
N ARG A 176 10.24 4.32 2.01
CA ARG A 176 10.69 2.94 1.75
C ARG A 176 10.26 2.41 0.37
N LEU A 177 9.56 3.20 -0.43
CA LEU A 177 9.09 2.80 -1.76
C LEU A 177 10.19 3.05 -2.80
N CYS A 178 10.71 1.98 -3.36
CA CYS A 178 11.79 2.05 -4.34
C CYS A 178 11.37 2.71 -5.65
N LEU A 179 12.20 3.62 -6.16
CA LEU A 179 11.98 4.33 -7.43
C LEU A 179 11.72 3.37 -8.59
N LYS A 180 12.53 2.31 -8.72
CA LYS A 180 12.37 1.29 -9.75
C LYS A 180 10.99 0.63 -9.75
N ARG A 181 10.38 0.45 -8.57
CA ARG A 181 9.01 -0.13 -8.46
C ARG A 181 7.95 0.84 -8.98
N ILE A 182 8.15 2.14 -8.76
CA ILE A 182 7.30 3.19 -9.30
C ILE A 182 7.41 3.22 -10.83
N GLU A 183 8.63 3.16 -11.37
CA GLU A 183 8.88 3.12 -12.82
C GLU A 183 8.27 1.89 -13.49
N GLU A 184 8.45 0.70 -12.89
CA GLU A 184 7.83 -0.56 -13.34
C GLU A 184 6.31 -0.44 -13.41
N PHE A 185 5.70 0.14 -12.37
CA PHE A 185 4.25 0.35 -12.30
C PHE A 185 3.74 1.36 -13.35
N ILE A 186 4.44 2.47 -13.54
CA ILE A 186 4.09 3.48 -14.54
C ILE A 186 4.20 2.90 -15.95
N ASN A 187 5.27 2.16 -16.24
CA ASN A 187 5.46 1.51 -17.54
C ASN A 187 4.35 0.49 -17.83
N TYR A 188 3.97 -0.31 -16.83
CA TYR A 188 2.83 -1.23 -16.94
C TYR A 188 1.53 -0.48 -17.25
N THR A 189 1.29 0.64 -16.57
CA THR A 189 0.07 1.43 -16.74
C THR A 189 0.00 2.08 -18.12
N ILE A 190 1.08 2.73 -18.57
CA ILE A 190 1.16 3.35 -19.91
C ILE A 190 0.95 2.34 -21.03
N ALA A 191 1.44 1.10 -20.85
CA ALA A 191 1.24 0.03 -21.82
C ALA A 191 -0.24 -0.37 -21.96
N LYS A 192 -1.07 -0.12 -20.95
CA LYS A 192 -2.50 -0.46 -20.93
C LYS A 192 -3.42 0.72 -21.18
N GLU A 193 -3.06 1.91 -20.74
CA GLU A 193 -3.85 3.12 -20.80
C GLU A 193 -2.98 4.31 -21.19
N LYS A 194 -3.35 4.99 -22.28
CA LYS A 194 -2.53 6.08 -22.84
C LYS A 194 -2.82 7.43 -22.19
N ASP A 195 -3.91 7.52 -21.44
CA ASP A 195 -4.43 8.75 -20.84
C ASP A 195 -3.87 9.02 -19.42
N LEU A 196 -2.78 8.34 -19.04
CA LEU A 196 -2.03 8.63 -17.82
C LEU A 196 -1.15 9.86 -18.01
N GLN A 197 -1.39 10.89 -17.20
CA GLN A 197 -0.63 12.13 -17.22
C GLN A 197 0.57 12.01 -16.28
N ILE A 198 1.75 11.88 -16.86
CA ILE A 198 3.03 11.89 -16.13
C ILE A 198 3.73 13.23 -16.35
N THR A 199 4.09 13.88 -15.24
CA THR A 199 4.87 15.12 -15.22
C THR A 199 6.21 14.88 -14.52
N GLN A 200 7.13 15.85 -14.60
CA GLN A 200 8.41 15.79 -13.88
C GLN A 200 8.23 15.69 -12.35
N ASN A 201 7.07 16.11 -11.82
CA ASN A 201 6.78 16.07 -10.39
C ASN A 201 6.00 14.81 -9.97
N THR A 202 5.58 13.96 -10.91
CA THR A 202 4.81 12.75 -10.61
C THR A 202 5.57 11.81 -9.68
N TYR A 203 6.88 11.70 -9.82
CA TYR A 203 7.76 10.97 -8.91
C TYR A 203 9.20 11.45 -9.09
N ASN A 204 10.02 11.39 -8.03
CA ASN A 204 11.45 11.66 -8.14
C ASN A 204 12.27 10.87 -7.11
N GLU A 205 13.57 10.74 -7.39
CA GLU A 205 14.54 9.98 -6.59
C GLU A 205 14.85 10.59 -5.21
N TYR A 206 14.62 11.89 -5.03
CA TYR A 206 14.88 12.58 -3.76
C TYR A 206 13.72 12.43 -2.78
N ALA A 207 12.50 12.22 -3.30
CA ALA A 207 11.29 12.11 -2.51
C ALA A 207 10.93 10.66 -2.18
N ASN A 208 11.36 9.67 -2.96
CA ASN A 208 10.98 8.27 -2.74
C ASN A 208 12.21 7.37 -2.52
N GLY A 209 12.06 6.37 -1.66
CA GLY A 209 13.07 5.31 -1.50
C GLY A 209 14.35 5.71 -0.76
N TYR A 210 14.40 6.90 -0.15
CA TYR A 210 15.58 7.39 0.57
C TYR A 210 15.91 6.61 1.86
N LEU A 211 14.98 5.79 2.36
CA LEU A 211 15.19 4.80 3.42
C LEU A 211 15.12 3.35 2.92
N ALA A 212 14.94 3.12 1.62
CA ALA A 212 14.75 1.80 1.05
C ALA A 212 16.07 1.11 0.69
N SER A 213 16.11 -0.22 0.80
CA SER A 213 17.18 -1.06 0.27
C SER A 213 16.69 -1.73 -1.02
N CYS A 214 16.75 -1.00 -2.13
CA CYS A 214 16.09 -1.40 -3.39
C CYS A 214 16.81 -2.48 -4.19
N GLU A 215 18.12 -2.59 -4.02
CA GLU A 215 18.94 -3.58 -4.69
C GLU A 215 19.68 -4.41 -3.64
N SER A 216 19.58 -5.72 -3.77
CA SER A 216 20.31 -6.68 -2.94
C SER A 216 21.40 -7.33 -3.78
N ASN A 217 22.62 -6.82 -3.67
CA ASN A 217 23.79 -7.40 -4.29
C ASN A 217 24.59 -8.19 -3.24
N LEU A 218 25.03 -9.40 -3.60
CA LEU A 218 25.88 -10.21 -2.73
C LEU A 218 27.31 -9.66 -2.78
N LEU A 219 27.79 -9.17 -1.64
CA LEU A 219 29.17 -8.76 -1.46
C LEU A 219 29.92 -9.83 -0.66
N THR A 220 31.08 -10.24 -1.15
CA THR A 220 31.93 -11.18 -0.43
C THR A 220 32.77 -10.42 0.59
N LEU A 221 32.56 -10.71 1.86
CA LEU A 221 33.30 -10.14 2.97
C LEU A 221 34.26 -11.18 3.53
N THR A 222 35.53 -10.80 3.66
CA THR A 222 36.57 -11.63 4.27
C THR A 222 37.14 -10.91 5.48
N VAL A 223 37.28 -11.63 6.59
CA VAL A 223 37.82 -11.10 7.85
C VAL A 223 39.14 -11.79 8.14
N ASN A 224 40.22 -11.02 8.13
CA ASN A 224 41.59 -11.49 8.30
C ASN A 224 42.28 -10.73 9.45
N ASN A 225 43.48 -11.16 9.83
CA ASN A 225 44.33 -10.48 10.81
C ASN A 225 43.62 -10.13 12.13
N ILE A 226 42.80 -11.07 12.64
CA ILE A 226 42.06 -10.90 13.88
C ILE A 226 43.04 -10.95 15.06
N ARG A 227 43.10 -9.85 15.81
CA ARG A 227 43.83 -9.67 17.08
C ARG A 227 42.83 -9.30 18.19
N SER A 228 43.32 -9.16 19.42
CA SER A 228 42.48 -8.89 20.60
C SER A 228 41.56 -7.67 20.46
N LEU A 229 41.98 -6.63 19.73
CA LEU A 229 41.22 -5.37 19.56
C LEU A 229 41.05 -4.93 18.10
N THR A 230 41.58 -5.69 17.13
CA THR A 230 41.58 -5.28 15.73
C THR A 230 41.25 -6.45 14.83
N ALA A 231 40.48 -6.22 13.78
CA ALA A 231 40.31 -7.15 12.68
C ALA A 231 40.41 -6.38 11.36
N GLN A 232 40.96 -7.02 10.34
CA GLN A 232 40.96 -6.47 8.99
C GLN A 232 39.77 -7.03 8.24
N VAL A 233 38.95 -6.14 7.69
CA VAL A 233 37.79 -6.50 6.86
C VAL A 233 38.09 -6.11 5.42
N THR A 234 38.06 -7.08 4.52
CA THR A 234 38.19 -6.86 3.08
C THR A 234 36.87 -7.21 2.40
N VAL A 235 36.33 -6.27 1.64
CA VAL A 235 35.08 -6.44 0.89
C VAL A 235 35.40 -6.46 -0.60
N ALA A 236 35.08 -7.56 -1.26
CA ALA A 236 35.17 -7.65 -2.72
C ALA A 236 33.90 -7.03 -3.32
N ILE A 237 34.07 -5.93 -4.06
CA ILE A 237 32.95 -5.20 -4.66
C ILE A 237 32.99 -5.36 -6.19
N PRO A 238 31.99 -6.02 -6.80
CA PRO A 238 31.92 -6.19 -8.26
C PRO A 238 31.92 -4.83 -8.98
N LYS A 239 32.68 -4.71 -10.06
CA LYS A 239 32.80 -3.45 -10.82
C LYS A 239 31.49 -3.08 -11.50
N GLU A 240 30.71 -4.09 -11.86
CA GLU A 240 29.42 -3.99 -12.55
C GLU A 240 28.38 -3.22 -11.73
N LEU A 241 28.57 -3.12 -10.40
CA LEU A 241 27.69 -2.34 -9.52
C LEU A 241 27.83 -0.83 -9.71
N PHE A 242 28.94 -0.36 -10.29
CA PHE A 242 29.21 1.08 -10.47
C PHE A 242 29.41 1.49 -11.93
N PHE A 243 29.62 0.52 -12.82
CA PHE A 243 29.84 0.76 -14.23
C PHE A 243 28.81 0.00 -15.06
N GLN A 244 27.89 0.71 -15.72
CA GLN A 244 26.96 0.09 -16.66
C GLN A 244 27.68 -0.37 -17.95
N PRO A 245 27.15 -1.37 -18.67
CA PRO A 245 27.71 -1.83 -19.93
C PRO A 245 27.59 -0.70 -20.97
N GLY A 246 28.70 -0.03 -21.26
CA GLY A 246 28.72 1.15 -22.14
C GLY A 246 29.79 2.19 -21.78
N GLY A 247 30.51 2.02 -20.66
CA GLY A 247 31.73 2.78 -20.35
C GLY A 247 31.52 4.25 -20.00
N ARG A 248 30.28 4.76 -20.00
CA ARG A 248 29.95 6.03 -19.36
C ARG A 248 29.84 5.79 -17.87
N ALA A 249 30.86 6.22 -17.13
CA ALA A 249 30.74 6.33 -15.69
C ALA A 249 29.62 7.34 -15.39
N ASP A 250 28.72 7.00 -14.48
CA ASP A 250 27.90 8.00 -13.80
C ASP A 250 28.84 8.80 -12.89
N TYR A 251 29.60 9.73 -13.48
CA TYR A 251 30.64 10.55 -12.85
C TYR A 251 30.14 11.37 -11.63
N LEU A 252 28.85 11.34 -11.33
CA LEU A 252 28.21 12.09 -10.26
C LEU A 252 27.94 11.27 -8.99
N ARG A 253 28.00 9.93 -9.04
CA ARG A 253 27.82 9.11 -7.84
C ARG A 253 29.20 8.79 -7.26
N ARG A 254 29.52 9.36 -6.09
CA ARG A 254 30.70 8.97 -5.30
C ARG A 254 30.31 7.74 -4.49
N PRO A 255 30.76 6.53 -4.85
CA PRO A 255 30.38 5.33 -4.13
C PRO A 255 31.05 5.28 -2.75
N PHE A 256 30.26 4.97 -1.73
CA PHE A 256 30.73 4.72 -0.38
C PHE A 256 30.36 3.30 0.03
N LEU A 257 31.33 2.58 0.58
CA LEU A 257 31.11 1.33 1.26
C LEU A 257 30.81 1.65 2.73
N SER A 258 29.66 1.20 3.23
CA SER A 258 29.36 1.23 4.66
C SER A 258 29.36 -0.19 5.22
N VAL A 259 30.22 -0.46 6.18
CA VAL A 259 30.26 -1.73 6.91
C VAL A 259 29.63 -1.51 8.28
N TYR A 260 28.54 -2.21 8.55
CA TYR A 260 27.86 -2.20 9.83
C TYR A 260 28.25 -3.44 10.63
N TYR A 261 28.68 -3.23 11.88
CA TYR A 261 29.07 -4.33 12.77
C TYR A 261 28.60 -4.05 14.20
N LYS A 262 28.40 -5.12 14.97
CA LYS A 262 28.07 -5.06 16.39
C LYS A 262 28.61 -6.30 17.11
N ALA A 263 28.91 -6.16 18.38
CA ALA A 263 29.22 -7.30 19.23
C ALA A 263 27.92 -8.02 19.61
N THR A 264 27.92 -9.35 19.49
CA THR A 264 26.81 -10.19 19.93
C THR A 264 27.33 -11.54 20.42
N ASN A 265 26.62 -12.12 21.38
CA ASN A 265 26.87 -13.48 21.87
C ASN A 265 25.97 -14.51 21.17
N THR A 266 25.13 -14.08 20.22
CA THR A 266 24.17 -14.94 19.53
C THR A 266 24.30 -14.79 18.01
N LYS A 267 23.85 -15.81 17.28
CA LYS A 267 23.75 -15.74 15.81
C LYS A 267 22.38 -15.25 15.32
N ASN A 268 21.41 -15.09 16.23
CA ASN A 268 20.05 -14.69 15.91
C ASN A 268 19.93 -13.17 15.94
N GLU A 269 20.56 -12.51 14.97
CA GLU A 269 20.53 -11.06 14.84
C GLU A 269 19.73 -10.64 13.61
N THR A 270 18.93 -9.58 13.75
CA THR A 270 18.30 -8.93 12.60
C THR A 270 19.33 -8.15 11.81
N HIS A 271 19.12 -8.02 10.49
CA HIS A 271 19.93 -7.14 9.65
C HIS A 271 19.86 -5.67 10.15
N PHE A 272 20.84 -4.86 9.73
CA PHE A 272 20.84 -3.43 10.02
C PHE A 272 19.57 -2.78 9.45
N ASP A 273 18.92 -1.98 10.28
CA ASP A 273 17.84 -1.07 9.93
C ASP A 273 18.17 0.29 10.60
N GLN A 274 17.91 1.40 9.91
CA GLN A 274 18.17 2.74 10.43
C GLN A 274 17.43 3.02 11.74
N THR A 275 16.28 2.38 11.97
CA THR A 275 15.53 2.44 13.24
C THR A 275 16.34 1.92 14.43
N GLN A 276 17.32 1.03 14.17
CA GLN A 276 18.20 0.44 15.17
C GLN A 276 19.64 0.98 15.12
N SER A 277 19.87 2.09 14.44
CA SER A 277 21.21 2.64 14.20
C SER A 277 22.09 2.76 15.45
N ARG A 278 21.51 3.01 16.63
CA ARG A 278 22.21 3.10 17.92
C ARG A 278 22.88 1.80 18.38
N LYS A 279 22.44 0.64 17.88
CA LYS A 279 22.98 -0.69 18.24
C LYS A 279 24.13 -1.14 17.33
N TRP A 280 24.44 -0.36 16.30
CA TRP A 280 25.40 -0.72 15.27
C TRP A 280 26.52 0.30 15.21
N LEU A 281 27.75 -0.19 15.06
CA LEU A 281 28.88 0.63 14.66
C LEU A 281 28.96 0.63 13.14
N ARG A 282 29.43 1.75 12.57
CA ARG A 282 29.51 1.96 11.13
C ARG A 282 30.91 2.43 10.76
N ILE A 283 31.53 1.73 9.81
CA ILE A 283 32.71 2.21 9.08
C ILE A 283 32.24 2.65 7.71
N VAL A 284 32.73 3.81 7.25
CA VAL A 284 32.43 4.33 5.92
C VAL A 284 33.74 4.56 5.19
N GLU A 285 33.88 3.94 4.04
CA GLU A 285 35.05 4.09 3.18
C GLU A 285 34.62 4.54 1.79
N LYS A 286 35.41 5.43 1.18
CA LYS A 286 35.20 5.80 -0.22
C LYS A 286 35.69 4.65 -1.10
N VAL A 287 34.85 4.18 -2.02
CA VAL A 287 35.28 3.18 -3.00
C VAL A 287 36.05 3.91 -4.11
N ASN A 288 37.34 3.62 -4.22
CA ASN A 288 38.17 4.08 -5.33
C ASN A 288 38.39 2.89 -6.27
N TYR A 289 38.01 3.07 -7.55
CA TYR A 289 38.26 2.10 -8.63
C TYR A 289 39.45 2.52 -9.47
#